data_AF-A0A353PTV9-F1
#
_entry.id   AF-A0A353PTV9-F1
#
_cell.length_a   1.000
_cell.length_b   1.000
_cell.length_c   1.000
_cell.angle_alpha   90.00
_cell.angle_beta   90.00
_cell.angle_gamma   90.00
#
_symmetry.space_group_name_H-M   'P 1'
#
loop_
_entity.id
_entity.type
_entity.pdbx_description
1 polymer ?
#
loop_
_entity_poly.entity_id
_entity_poly.type
_entity_poly.pdbx_seq_one_letter_code
_entity_poly.pdbx_strand_id
1 'polypeptide(L)'
;MPLNLSQKILAAHRVSKDGNDIAIKIDQTLTQDATGTMAYLQFETIGIPRVKTDVSVSYIDHNTLQTDYRNMDDHRYLQSIAEKYGLWFSRSGNG
;
A
#
# COMPACT_ATOMS: atom_id res chain seq x y z
N MET A 1 -14.75 27.12 16.17
CA MET A 1 -15.85 26.29 15.60
C MET A 1 -15.59 24.84 15.97
N PRO A 2 -16.61 24.04 16.33
CA PRO A 2 -16.43 22.61 16.57
C PRO A 2 -15.97 21.90 15.28
N LEU A 3 -15.03 20.97 15.40
CA LEU A 3 -14.53 20.17 14.28
C LEU A 3 -15.51 19.05 13.91
N ASN A 4 -15.64 18.75 12.61
CA ASN A 4 -16.33 17.56 12.13
C ASN A 4 -15.47 16.29 12.31
N LEU A 5 -16.03 15.11 12.03
CA LEU A 5 -15.33 13.83 12.24
C LEU A 5 -14.05 13.70 11.40
N SER A 6 -14.10 14.02 10.10
CA SER A 6 -12.94 13.93 9.22
C SER A 6 -11.81 14.87 9.68
N GLN A 7 -12.15 16.08 10.11
CA GLN A 7 -11.19 17.03 10.68
C GLN A 7 -10.56 16.51 11.97
N LYS A 8 -11.34 15.85 12.83
CA LYS A 8 -10.82 15.21 14.05
C LYS A 8 -9.85 14.08 13.72
N ILE A 9 -10.18 13.23 12.73
CA ILE A 9 -9.31 12.14 12.29
C ILE A 9 -7.99 12.69 11.72
N LEU A 10 -8.05 13.65 10.80
CA LEU A 10 -6.86 14.26 10.21
C LEU A 10 -5.99 14.97 11.25
N ALA A 11 -6.62 15.66 12.21
CA ALA A 11 -5.90 16.31 13.31
C ALA A 11 -5.20 15.29 14.22
N ALA A 12 -5.82 14.13 14.48
CA ALA A 12 -5.24 13.08 15.30
C ALA A 12 -4.01 12.41 14.66
N HIS A 13 -3.90 12.39 13.32
CA HIS A 13 -2.78 11.79 12.59
C HIS A 13 -1.74 12.81 12.11
N ARG A 14 -1.91 14.10 12.44
CA ARG A 14 -1.02 15.17 11.97
C ARG A 14 0.37 15.05 12.60
N VAL A 15 1.40 15.10 11.76
CA VAL A 15 2.82 15.04 12.15
C VAL A 15 3.48 16.42 12.10
N SER A 16 3.13 17.26 11.10
CA SER A 16 3.65 18.63 11.01
C SER A 16 2.92 19.56 11.97
N LYS A 17 3.67 20.37 12.73
CA LYS A 17 3.10 21.42 13.59
C LYS A 17 2.98 22.77 12.87
N ASP A 18 3.69 22.94 11.76
CA ASP A 18 3.80 24.20 11.05
C ASP A 18 2.71 24.34 9.98
N GLY A 19 2.30 25.59 9.71
CA GLY A 19 1.06 25.92 8.99
C GLY A 19 1.09 25.83 7.47
N ASN A 20 2.24 25.52 6.85
CA ASN A 20 2.38 25.57 5.40
C ASN A 20 2.05 24.22 4.73
N ASP A 21 2.47 23.10 5.33
CA ASP A 21 2.24 21.76 4.79
C ASP A 21 1.51 20.86 5.79
N ILE A 22 0.54 20.10 5.31
CA ILE A 22 -0.19 19.10 6.11
C ILE A 22 0.48 17.74 5.90
N ALA A 23 1.32 17.34 6.85
CA ALA A 23 1.87 15.99 6.90
C ALA A 23 1.04 15.16 7.89
N ILE A 24 0.58 13.99 7.45
CA ILE A 24 -0.15 13.01 8.29
C ILE A 24 0.58 11.67 8.31
N LYS A 25 0.46 10.96 9.43
CA LYS A 25 0.84 9.56 9.53
C LYS A 25 -0.17 8.73 8.76
N ILE A 26 0.31 7.83 7.92
CA ILE A 26 -0.51 6.81 7.27
C ILE A 26 -0.37 5.53 8.09
N ASP A 27 -1.46 5.05 8.66
CA ASP A 27 -1.43 3.82 9.45
C ASP A 27 -1.50 2.57 8.57
N GLN A 28 -2.20 2.67 7.44
CA GLN A 28 -2.40 1.54 6.53
C GLN A 28 -2.24 1.90 5.06
N THR A 29 -1.69 0.98 4.29
CA THR A 29 -1.65 1.04 2.81
C THR A 29 -2.22 -0.22 2.21
N LEU A 30 -3.11 -0.09 1.24
CA LEU A 30 -3.72 -1.21 0.53
C LEU A 30 -3.46 -1.03 -0.98
N THR A 31 -2.87 -2.03 -1.62
CA THR A 31 -2.69 -2.07 -3.07
C THR A 31 -3.43 -3.26 -3.67
N GLN A 32 -3.83 -3.15 -4.92
CA GLN A 32 -4.37 -4.25 -5.72
C GLN A 32 -3.38 -4.61 -6.84
N ASP A 33 -3.52 -5.77 -7.45
CA ASP A 33 -2.58 -6.33 -8.43
C ASP A 33 -2.37 -5.46 -9.69
N ALA A 34 -3.40 -4.81 -10.20
CA ALA A 34 -3.32 -3.87 -11.32
C ALA A 34 -2.55 -2.56 -11.04
N THR A 35 -2.36 -2.14 -9.78
CA THR A 35 -1.57 -0.93 -9.42
C THR A 35 -0.36 -1.22 -8.55
N GLY A 36 -0.36 -2.35 -7.86
CA GLY A 36 0.66 -2.76 -6.89
C GLY A 36 2.01 -2.95 -7.55
N THR A 37 2.06 -3.54 -8.74
CA THR A 37 3.34 -3.81 -9.43
C THR A 37 4.14 -2.54 -9.61
N MET A 38 3.54 -1.50 -10.19
CA MET A 38 4.20 -0.21 -10.39
C MET A 38 4.47 0.53 -9.07
N ALA A 39 3.55 0.47 -8.11
CA ALA A 39 3.76 1.09 -6.80
C ALA A 39 4.99 0.51 -6.09
N TYR A 40 5.16 -0.82 -6.14
CA TYR A 40 6.30 -1.46 -5.49
C TYR A 40 7.59 -1.33 -6.28
N LEU A 41 7.55 -1.34 -7.62
CA LEU A 41 8.74 -1.02 -8.42
C LEU A 41 9.29 0.37 -8.05
N GLN A 42 8.40 1.35 -7.85
CA GLN A 42 8.80 2.66 -7.35
C GLN A 42 9.30 2.59 -5.90
N PHE A 43 8.62 1.87 -5.01
CA PHE A 43 9.05 1.68 -3.63
C PHE A 43 10.47 1.13 -3.51
N GLU A 44 10.84 0.16 -4.35
CA GLU A 44 12.20 -0.39 -4.37
C GLU A 44 13.25 0.69 -4.69
N THR A 45 12.94 1.62 -5.59
CA THR A 45 13.85 2.71 -5.96
C THR A 45 14.04 3.76 -4.86
N ILE A 46 13.10 3.88 -3.92
CA ILE A 46 13.23 4.75 -2.74
C ILE A 46 14.33 4.22 -1.81
N GLY A 47 14.64 2.91 -1.84
CA GLY A 47 15.74 2.32 -1.09
C GLY A 47 15.45 2.13 0.40
N ILE A 48 14.17 2.06 0.79
CA ILE A 48 13.76 1.77 2.18
C ILE A 48 13.68 0.24 2.37
N PRO A 49 14.26 -0.32 3.44
CA PRO A 49 14.37 -1.78 3.60
C PRO A 49 13.05 -2.48 3.97
N ARG A 50 12.03 -1.76 4.44
CA ARG A 50 10.73 -2.30 4.85
C ARG A 50 9.64 -1.24 4.80
N VAL A 51 8.38 -1.64 4.62
CA VAL A 51 7.26 -0.71 4.81
C VAL A 51 7.27 -0.11 6.22
N LYS A 52 6.81 1.14 6.34
CA LYS A 52 6.83 1.91 7.59
C LYS A 52 5.45 2.15 8.21
N THR A 53 4.39 1.74 7.52
CA THR A 53 3.02 1.80 8.04
C THR A 53 2.75 0.62 8.97
N ASP A 54 1.72 0.73 9.80
CA ASP A 54 1.40 -0.30 10.79
C ASP A 54 0.88 -1.57 10.09
N VAL A 55 0.14 -1.41 8.98
CA VAL A 55 -0.30 -2.51 8.11
C VAL A 55 -0.14 -2.13 6.64
N SER A 56 0.50 -2.98 5.85
CA SER A 56 0.48 -2.89 4.39
C SER A 56 -0.01 -4.19 3.79
N VAL A 57 -0.97 -4.13 2.87
CA VAL A 57 -1.53 -5.33 2.22
C VAL A 57 -1.49 -5.15 0.70
N SER A 58 -1.05 -6.20 0.00
CA SER A 58 -1.17 -6.32 -1.46
C SER A 58 -2.18 -7.41 -1.80
N TYR A 59 -3.26 -7.04 -2.50
CA TYR A 59 -4.34 -7.91 -2.94
C TYR A 59 -4.16 -8.38 -4.37
N ILE A 60 -4.54 -9.63 -4.64
CA ILE A 60 -4.63 -10.21 -5.98
C ILE A 60 -6.10 -10.43 -6.34
N ASP A 61 -6.78 -9.39 -6.83
CA ASP A 61 -8.23 -9.33 -6.98
C ASP A 61 -8.71 -8.87 -8.36
N HIS A 62 -7.91 -8.14 -9.16
CA HIS A 62 -8.35 -7.64 -10.48
C HIS A 62 -7.92 -8.54 -11.64
N ASN A 63 -6.72 -9.13 -11.59
CA ASN A 63 -6.11 -9.87 -12.71
C ASN A 63 -6.11 -11.39 -12.47
N THR A 64 -7.21 -11.90 -11.89
CA THR A 64 -7.35 -13.31 -11.50
C THR A 64 -7.43 -14.26 -12.69
N LEU A 65 -7.91 -13.80 -13.85
CA LEU A 65 -7.89 -14.58 -15.08
C LEU A 65 -6.49 -14.53 -15.71
N GLN A 66 -5.83 -15.68 -15.75
CA GLN A 66 -4.47 -15.81 -16.29
C GLN A 66 -4.53 -16.48 -17.68
N THR A 67 -4.73 -15.65 -18.71
CA THR A 67 -4.76 -16.11 -20.11
C THR A 67 -3.36 -16.23 -20.73
N ASP A 68 -2.37 -15.57 -20.13
CA ASP A 68 -0.96 -15.64 -20.47
C ASP A 68 -0.06 -15.51 -19.22
N TYR A 69 1.26 -15.44 -19.42
CA TYR A 69 2.25 -15.41 -18.34
C TYR A 69 2.35 -14.06 -17.60
N ARG A 70 1.84 -12.95 -18.16
CA ARG A 70 2.11 -11.61 -17.64
C ARG A 70 1.50 -11.41 -16.25
N ASN A 71 0.23 -11.76 -16.09
CA ASN A 71 -0.46 -11.68 -14.79
C ASN A 71 0.17 -12.66 -13.78
N MET A 72 0.61 -13.84 -14.23
CA MET A 72 1.30 -14.80 -13.35
C MET A 72 2.60 -14.24 -12.80
N ASP A 73 3.40 -13.62 -13.66
CA ASP A 73 4.70 -13.06 -13.28
C ASP A 73 4.53 -11.84 -12.38
N ASP A 74 3.55 -10.97 -12.66
CA ASP A 74 3.19 -9.85 -11.78
C ASP A 74 2.75 -10.35 -10.38
N HIS A 75 1.93 -11.39 -10.30
CA HIS A 75 1.50 -11.94 -9.01
C HIS A 75 2.67 -12.55 -8.22
N ARG A 76 3.59 -13.24 -8.90
CA ARG A 76 4.81 -13.77 -8.28
C ARG A 76 5.72 -12.65 -7.79
N TYR A 77 5.86 -11.59 -8.58
CA TYR A 77 6.59 -10.39 -8.18
C TYR A 77 5.96 -9.79 -6.91
N LEU A 78 4.66 -9.55 -6.89
CA LEU A 78 3.95 -9.01 -5.73
C LEU A 78 4.08 -9.89 -4.48
N GLN A 79 4.05 -11.20 -4.63
CA GLN A 79 4.30 -12.14 -3.54
C GLN A 79 5.73 -11.99 -2.99
N SER A 80 6.73 -11.93 -3.86
CA SER A 80 8.14 -11.78 -3.45
C SER A 80 8.41 -10.42 -2.79
N ILE A 81 7.76 -9.36 -3.25
CA ILE A 81 7.81 -8.02 -2.67
C ILE A 81 7.20 -8.02 -1.28
N ALA A 82 6.05 -8.67 -1.11
CA ALA A 82 5.39 -8.78 0.18
C ALA A 82 6.29 -9.47 1.21
N GLU A 83 6.93 -10.57 0.83
CA GLU A 83 7.91 -11.27 1.67
C GLU A 83 9.13 -10.39 1.99
N LYS A 84 9.73 -9.76 0.97
CA LYS A 84 10.94 -8.94 1.10
C LYS A 84 10.73 -7.72 1.99
N TYR A 85 9.64 -6.97 1.79
CA TYR A 85 9.41 -5.69 2.44
C TYR A 85 8.40 -5.75 3.59
N GLY A 86 7.94 -6.95 3.98
CA GLY A 86 7.11 -7.17 5.16
C GLY A 86 5.64 -6.76 5.00
N LEU A 87 5.08 -6.94 3.81
CA LEU A 87 3.65 -6.72 3.56
C LEU A 87 2.86 -8.01 3.76
N TRP A 88 1.57 -7.87 4.01
CA TRP A 88 0.61 -8.96 3.90
C TRP A 88 0.29 -9.21 2.43
N PHE A 89 0.42 -10.46 2.00
CA PHE A 89 0.01 -10.90 0.67
C PHE A 89 -1.37 -11.55 0.74
N SER A 90 -2.39 -10.92 0.16
CA SER A 90 -3.72 -11.51 0.04
C SER A 90 -3.82 -12.24 -1.30
N ARG A 91 -3.96 -13.56 -1.23
CA ARG A 91 -3.98 -14.44 -2.40
C ARG A 91 -5.24 -14.24 -3.24
N SER A 92 -5.15 -14.66 -4.50
CA SER A 92 -6.30 -14.69 -5.40
C SER A 92 -7.46 -15.48 -4.81
N GLY A 93 -8.67 -14.92 -4.92
CA GLY A 93 -9.91 -15.50 -4.40
C GLY A 93 -10.26 -15.11 -2.96
N ASN A 94 -9.44 -14.30 -2.28
CA ASN A 94 -9.77 -13.77 -0.96
C ASN A 94 -10.75 -12.57 -0.98
N GLY A 95 -11.06 -12.08 -2.19
CA GLY A 95 -11.79 -10.84 -2.45
C GLY A 95 -11.42 -10.38 -3.84
#